data_AF-A0A7L4TJA2-F1
#
_entry.id   AF-A0A7L4TJA2-F1
#
_cell.length_a   1.000
_cell.length_b   1.000
_cell.length_c   1.000
_cell.angle_alpha   90.00
_cell.angle_beta   90.00
_cell.angle_gamma   90.00
#
_symmetry.space_group_name_H-M   'P 1'
#
loop_
_entity.id
_entity.type
_entity.pdbx_description
1 polymer ?
#
loop_
_entity_poly.entity_id
_entity_poly.type
_entity_poly.pdbx_seq_one_letter_code
_entity_poly.pdbx_strand_id
1 'polypeptide(L)'
;EPDGTVSVLPRSQYQPVQRGDLNLPPKPAKLTTELIIDGRIIEQNLEQRKKDEDWLMSQLKLHGISSLEEVSYAAILPNDQFYVDKFDDDVSDDMNISDYKGPY
;
A
#
# COMPACT_ATOMS: atom_id res chain seq x y z
N GLU A 1 17.23 -21.62 18.22
CA GLU A 1 16.83 -22.52 17.13
C GLU A 1 17.92 -22.46 16.06
N PRO A 2 18.43 -23.56 15.46
CA PRO A 2 19.46 -23.49 14.43
C PRO A 2 18.82 -23.60 13.04
N ASP A 3 18.35 -22.48 12.49
CA ASP A 3 17.76 -22.40 11.15
C ASP A 3 18.81 -22.31 10.02
N GLY A 4 20.10 -22.39 10.35
CA GLY A 4 21.19 -22.34 9.37
C GLY A 4 21.43 -20.95 8.77
N THR A 5 20.80 -19.89 9.28
CA THR A 5 21.08 -18.53 8.81
C THR A 5 22.42 -18.03 9.35
N VAL A 6 23.37 -17.78 8.45
CA VAL A 6 24.64 -17.12 8.77
C VAL A 6 24.44 -15.62 8.58
N SER A 7 24.41 -14.87 9.69
CA SER A 7 24.40 -13.41 9.65
C SER A 7 25.84 -12.88 9.57
N VAL A 8 26.17 -12.13 8.53
CA VAL A 8 27.50 -11.53 8.34
C VAL A 8 27.40 -10.02 8.56
N LEU A 9 28.19 -9.51 9.51
CA LEU A 9 28.37 -8.08 9.73
C LEU A 9 29.62 -7.60 8.96
N PRO A 10 29.49 -6.76 7.91
CA PRO A 10 30.64 -6.27 7.15
C PRO A 10 31.55 -5.37 8.00
N ARG A 11 32.86 -5.39 7.70
CA ARG A 11 33.83 -4.46 8.29
C ARG A 11 33.46 -3.02 7.90
N SER A 12 33.72 -2.06 8.79
CA SER A 12 33.31 -0.65 8.66
C SER A 12 33.54 -0.02 7.26
N GLN A 13 34.65 -0.35 6.60
CA GLN A 13 34.99 0.17 5.26
C GLN A 13 34.07 -0.32 4.11
N TYR A 14 33.30 -1.38 4.32
CA TYR A 14 32.34 -1.95 3.35
C TYR A 14 30.89 -1.79 3.79
N GLN A 15 30.65 -1.16 4.94
CA GLN A 15 29.30 -0.91 5.41
C GLN A 15 28.68 0.23 4.56
N PRO A 16 27.43 0.07 4.08
CA PRO A 16 26.75 1.17 3.41
C PRO A 16 26.58 2.34 4.37
N VAL A 17 26.79 3.56 3.86
CA VAL A 17 26.59 4.78 4.64
C VAL A 17 25.14 4.89 5.10
N GLN A 18 24.94 5.05 6.40
CA GLN A 18 23.63 5.32 6.97
C GLN A 18 23.37 6.83 6.96
N ARG A 19 22.09 7.22 6.98
CA ARG A 19 21.70 8.64 7.05
C ARG A 19 22.31 9.35 8.26
N GLY A 20 22.48 8.62 9.37
CA GLY A 20 23.14 9.12 10.58
C GLY A 20 24.61 9.48 10.36
N ASP A 21 25.33 8.73 9.54
CA ASP A 21 26.75 9.01 9.21
C ASP A 21 26.89 10.32 8.43
N LEU A 22 25.86 10.68 7.65
CA LEU A 22 25.79 11.91 6.87
C LEU A 22 25.12 13.07 7.61
N ASN A 23 24.78 12.89 8.90
CA ASN A 23 24.02 13.85 9.71
C ASN A 23 22.73 14.33 9.02
N LEU A 24 22.11 13.46 8.21
CA LEU A 24 20.85 13.75 7.54
C LEU A 24 19.70 13.60 8.53
N PRO A 25 18.67 14.46 8.46
CA PRO A 25 17.53 14.34 9.34
C PRO A 25 16.86 12.96 9.18
N PRO A 26 16.36 12.37 10.28
CA PRO A 26 15.63 11.12 10.23
C PRO A 26 14.39 11.31 9.36
N LYS A 27 14.23 10.47 8.33
CA LYS A 27 12.98 10.40 7.59
C LYS A 27 12.05 9.48 8.38
N PRO A 28 10.90 9.96 8.87
CA PRO A 28 9.95 9.08 9.53
C PRO A 28 9.55 7.97 8.55
N ALA A 29 9.71 6.72 8.99
CA ALA A 29 9.22 5.58 8.25
C ALA A 29 7.69 5.61 8.33
N LYS A 30 7.05 6.10 7.26
CA LYS A 30 5.61 5.93 7.09
C LYS A 30 5.38 4.56 6.47
N LEU A 31 4.42 3.82 7.02
CA LEU A 31 3.98 2.55 6.46
C LEU A 31 2.81 2.79 5.52
N THR A 32 2.65 1.89 4.55
CA THR A 32 1.41 1.82 3.77
C THR A 32 0.26 1.51 4.72
N THR A 33 -0.88 2.17 4.51
CA THR A 33 -2.08 1.93 5.30
C THR A 33 -3.24 1.60 4.38
N GLU A 34 -3.77 0.39 4.51
CA GLU A 34 -4.86 -0.14 3.71
C GLU A 34 -6.17 0.53 4.10
N LEU A 35 -6.96 0.96 3.14
CA LEU A 35 -8.24 1.63 3.36
C LEU A 35 -9.42 0.80 2.86
N ILE A 36 -9.25 0.05 1.77
CA ILE A 36 -10.27 -0.83 1.20
C ILE A 36 -9.62 -2.16 0.84
N ILE A 37 -10.27 -3.27 1.19
CA ILE A 37 -9.96 -4.61 0.73
C ILE A 37 -11.27 -5.28 0.32
N ASP A 38 -11.33 -5.83 -0.89
CA ASP A 38 -12.49 -6.52 -1.45
C ASP A 38 -13.79 -5.70 -1.33
N GLY A 39 -13.72 -4.43 -1.68
CA GLY A 39 -14.83 -3.47 -1.58
C GLY A 39 -15.28 -3.10 -0.17
N ARG A 40 -14.55 -3.52 0.88
CA ARG A 40 -14.86 -3.20 2.28
C ARG A 40 -13.88 -2.18 2.84
N ILE A 41 -14.43 -1.14 3.46
CA ILE A 41 -13.65 -0.08 4.12
C ILE A 41 -13.06 -0.61 5.44
N ILE A 42 -11.81 -0.27 5.71
CA ILE A 42 -11.13 -0.51 6.99
C ILE A 42 -11.18 0.80 7.80
N GLU A 43 -12.26 1.00 8.54
CA GLU A 43 -12.53 2.24 9.30
C GLU A 43 -11.39 2.59 10.27
N GLN A 44 -10.82 1.60 10.96
CA GLN A 44 -9.74 1.84 11.92
C GLN A 44 -8.51 2.48 11.24
N ASN A 45 -8.28 2.16 9.97
CA ASN A 45 -7.14 2.68 9.21
C ASN A 45 -7.40 4.10 8.70
N LEU A 46 -8.65 4.45 8.38
CA LEU A 46 -9.06 5.83 8.13
C LEU A 46 -8.83 6.71 9.37
N GLU A 47 -9.28 6.26 10.54
CA GLU A 47 -9.10 6.98 11.81
C GLU A 47 -7.61 7.19 12.14
N GLN A 48 -6.78 6.14 12.00
CA GLN A 48 -5.33 6.23 12.20
C GLN A 48 -4.66 7.27 11.29
N ARG A 49 -5.18 7.43 10.07
CA ARG A 49 -4.72 8.42 9.09
C ARG A 49 -5.43 9.76 9.21
N LYS A 50 -6.30 9.94 10.20
CA LYS A 50 -7.14 11.13 10.42
C LYS A 50 -7.93 11.50 9.17
N LYS A 51 -8.49 10.48 8.52
CA LYS A 51 -9.37 10.57 7.36
C LYS A 51 -10.74 10.04 7.74
N ASP A 52 -11.75 10.48 7.01
CA ASP A 52 -13.13 10.00 7.10
C ASP A 52 -13.54 9.31 5.80
N GLU A 53 -14.72 8.71 5.82
CA GLU A 53 -15.31 8.09 4.63
C GLU A 53 -15.56 9.11 3.53
N ASP A 54 -15.95 10.35 3.87
CA ASP A 54 -16.17 11.42 2.89
C ASP A 54 -14.90 11.73 2.09
N TRP A 55 -13.73 11.76 2.75
CA TRP A 55 -12.44 11.91 2.09
C TRP A 55 -12.15 10.71 1.18
N LEU A 56 -12.39 9.49 1.65
CA LEU A 56 -12.16 8.27 0.85
C LEU A 56 -13.04 8.26 -0.40
N MET A 57 -14.35 8.52 -0.26
CA MET A 57 -15.29 8.62 -1.37
C MET A 57 -14.90 9.72 -2.35
N SER A 58 -14.38 10.85 -1.85
CA SER A 58 -13.86 11.92 -2.69
C SER A 58 -12.63 11.48 -3.50
N GLN A 59 -11.71 10.70 -2.89
CA GLN A 59 -10.58 10.14 -3.63
C GLN A 59 -11.05 9.16 -4.71
N LEU A 60 -11.93 8.21 -4.37
CA LEU A 60 -12.46 7.24 -5.34
C LEU A 60 -13.12 7.93 -6.54
N LYS A 61 -13.89 8.98 -6.29
CA LYS A 61 -14.53 9.77 -7.35
C LYS A 61 -13.53 10.46 -8.29
N LEU A 62 -12.40 10.94 -7.76
CA LEU A 62 -11.32 11.51 -8.59
C LEU A 62 -10.68 10.46 -9.50
N HIS A 63 -10.72 9.19 -9.09
CA HIS A 63 -10.27 8.04 -9.87
C HIS A 63 -11.39 7.42 -10.74
N GLY A 64 -12.53 8.10 -10.86
CA GLY A 64 -13.66 7.63 -11.69
C GLY A 64 -14.31 6.35 -11.16
N ILE A 65 -14.26 6.12 -9.84
CA ILE A 65 -14.89 5.00 -9.16
C ILE A 65 -16.16 5.53 -8.47
N SER A 66 -17.28 4.87 -8.72
CA SER A 66 -18.59 5.31 -8.19
C SER A 66 -19.10 4.41 -7.07
N SER A 67 -18.72 3.13 -7.07
CA SER A 67 -19.05 2.15 -6.03
C SER A 67 -17.80 1.60 -5.36
N LEU A 68 -17.88 1.32 -4.07
CA LEU A 68 -16.85 0.60 -3.32
C LEU A 68 -16.65 -0.82 -3.87
N GLU A 69 -17.70 -1.42 -4.43
CA GLU A 69 -17.68 -2.78 -4.99
C GLU A 69 -16.77 -2.91 -6.21
N GLU A 70 -16.44 -1.78 -6.88
CA GLU A 70 -15.48 -1.75 -7.99
C GLU A 70 -14.03 -1.88 -7.50
N VAL A 71 -13.77 -1.65 -6.22
CA VAL A 71 -12.42 -1.53 -5.65
C VAL A 71 -11.95 -2.85 -5.08
N SER A 72 -10.89 -3.42 -5.66
CA SER A 72 -10.21 -4.58 -5.09
C SER A 72 -9.34 -4.16 -3.90
N TYR A 73 -8.60 -3.06 -4.07
CA TYR A 73 -7.66 -2.58 -3.06
C TYR A 73 -7.54 -1.06 -3.08
N ALA A 74 -7.44 -0.43 -1.91
CA ALA A 74 -7.05 0.98 -1.80
C ALA A 74 -6.16 1.19 -0.58
N ALA A 75 -5.16 2.08 -0.70
CA ALA A 75 -4.24 2.37 0.39
C ALA A 75 -3.65 3.78 0.31
N ILE A 76 -3.15 4.27 1.46
CA ILE A 76 -2.27 5.44 1.52
C ILE A 76 -0.82 4.96 1.63
N LEU A 77 -0.01 5.32 0.64
CA LEU A 77 1.40 4.98 0.57
C LEU A 77 2.24 5.78 1.60
N PRO A 78 3.50 5.39 1.84
CA PRO A 78 4.42 6.10 2.73
C PRO A 78 4.66 7.57 2.37
N ASN A 79 4.41 7.96 1.13
CA ASN A 79 4.52 9.32 0.62
C ASN A 79 3.20 10.11 0.68
N ASP A 80 2.20 9.59 1.41
CA ASP A 80 0.84 10.12 1.52
C ASP A 80 0.05 10.17 0.21
N GLN A 81 0.50 9.45 -0.82
CA GLN A 81 -0.29 9.26 -2.04
C GLN A 81 -1.38 8.22 -1.82
N PHE A 82 -2.56 8.50 -2.35
CA PHE A 82 -3.65 7.54 -2.45
C PHE A 82 -3.39 6.62 -3.64
N TYR A 83 -3.52 5.32 -3.42
CA TYR A 83 -3.47 4.26 -4.42
C TYR A 83 -4.80 3.53 -4.41
N VAL A 84 -5.31 3.18 -5.59
CA VAL A 84 -6.53 2.41 -5.76
C VAL A 84 -6.39 1.47 -6.94
N ASP A 85 -6.96 0.28 -6.79
CA ASP A 85 -6.96 -0.81 -7.73
C ASP A 85 -8.39 -1.33 -7.91
N LYS A 86 -8.81 -1.57 -9.16
CA LYS A 86 -10.17 -2.04 -9.46
C LYS A 86 -10.17 -3.55 -9.66
N PHE A 87 -11.34 -4.16 -9.55
CA PHE A 87 -11.51 -5.56 -9.99
C PHE A 87 -11.49 -5.71 -11.50
N ASP A 88 -12.05 -4.73 -12.20
CA ASP A 88 -12.14 -4.69 -13.65
C ASP A 88 -11.03 -3.78 -14.17
N ASP A 89 -9.84 -4.35 -14.26
CA ASP A 89 -8.73 -3.75 -14.97
C ASP A 89 -8.85 -4.14 -16.44
N ASP A 90 -8.67 -3.17 -17.34
CA ASP A 90 -8.67 -3.31 -18.80
C ASP A 90 -7.41 -4.11 -19.27
N VAL A 91 -7.15 -5.26 -18.65
CA VAL A 91 -6.11 -6.21 -19.03
C VAL A 91 -6.63 -6.95 -20.25
N SER A 92 -5.94 -6.78 -21.38
CA SER A 92 -6.28 -7.50 -22.60
C SER A 92 -6.39 -9.00 -22.34
N ASP A 93 -7.47 -9.61 -22.83
CA ASP A 93 -7.92 -11.00 -22.61
C ASP A 93 -6.80 -12.06 -22.81
N ASP A 94 -5.73 -11.72 -23.52
CA ASP A 94 -4.59 -12.57 -23.82
C ASP A 94 -3.58 -12.74 -22.66
N MET A 95 -3.69 -11.96 -21.57
CA MET A 95 -2.85 -12.11 -20.37
C MET A 95 -3.63 -12.18 -19.05
N ASN A 96 -4.95 -12.42 -19.09
CA ASN A 96 -5.73 -12.56 -17.86
C ASN A 96 -5.52 -13.96 -17.23
N ILE A 97 -4.66 -14.04 -16.21
CA ILE A 97 -4.41 -15.25 -15.40
C ILE A 97 -5.35 -15.29 -14.17
N SER A 98 -6.15 -14.24 -13.94
CA SER A 98 -7.06 -14.16 -12.79
C SER A 98 -8.29 -15.04 -13.03
N ASP A 99 -8.50 -16.03 -12.17
CA ASP A 99 -9.71 -16.85 -12.10
C ASP A 99 -10.76 -16.27 -11.12
N TYR A 100 -10.51 -15.08 -10.59
CA TYR A 100 -11.40 -14.41 -9.64
C TYR A 100 -12.66 -13.90 -10.36
N LYS A 101 -13.80 -14.52 -10.03
CA LYS A 101 -15.11 -14.23 -10.64
C LYS A 101 -15.81 -12.98 -10.08
N GLY A 102 -15.19 -12.26 -9.15
CA GLY A 102 -15.90 -11.26 -8.36
C GLY A 102 -16.69 -11.88 -7.20
N PRO A 103 -17.18 -11.07 -6.24
CA PRO A 103 -17.99 -11.55 -5.13
C PRO A 103 -19.43 -11.95 -5.52
N TYR A 104 -19.82 -11.94 -6.80
CA TYR A 104 -21.15 -12.33 -7.30
C TYR A 104 -21.12 -13.00 -8.68
#